data_AF-A0A9W9UWQ8-F1
#
_entry.id   AF-A0A9W9UWQ8-F1
#
_cell.length_a   1.000
_cell.length_b   1.000
_cell.length_c   1.000
_cell.angle_alpha   90.00
_cell.angle_beta   90.00
_cell.angle_gamma   90.00
#
_symmetry.space_group_name_H-M   'P 1'
#
loop_
_entity.id
_entity.type
_entity.pdbx_description
1 polymer ?
#
loop_
_entity_poly.entity_id
_entity_poly.type
_entity_poly.pdbx_seq_one_letter_code
_entity_poly.pdbx_strand_id
1 'polypeptide(L)'
;MQESKMLSYLEEMLTKFPRMRKTGYTYPGKSHDRLFQPSYTHSKEAASCSECDASQEIYRLERLDNEPVVHYGTIASGNTMVTDASMRLQIQEKHSAICLDMEAAGLMNHFPCVVIRGISYYADSHKNDRWQPFAAAMAAAYAKELLGHVQHKSVDGELVSKDVLCQV
;
A
#
# COMPACT_ATOMS: atom_id res chain seq x y z
N MET A 1 22.27 -10.38 2.22
CA MET A 1 21.25 -9.32 2.09
C MET A 1 21.29 -8.50 3.36
N GLN A 2 21.28 -7.17 3.26
CA GLN A 2 21.14 -6.33 4.44
C GLN A 2 19.69 -6.43 4.93
N GLU A 3 19.48 -6.64 6.23
CA GLU A 3 18.14 -6.62 6.81
C GLU A 3 17.50 -5.23 6.64
N SER A 4 16.20 -5.21 6.32
CA SER A 4 15.47 -3.95 6.17
C SER A 4 15.40 -3.21 7.50
N LYS A 5 15.49 -1.89 7.43
CA LYS A 5 15.42 -0.97 8.57
C LYS A 5 14.03 -0.36 8.73
N MET A 6 13.06 -0.70 7.88
CA MET A 6 11.72 -0.12 7.89
C MET A 6 11.05 -0.18 9.28
N LEU A 7 11.07 -1.34 9.95
CA LEU A 7 10.49 -1.47 11.29
C LEU A 7 11.26 -0.66 12.35
N SER A 8 12.59 -0.55 12.20
CA SER A 8 13.39 0.30 13.10
C SER A 8 13.05 1.79 12.92
N TYR A 9 12.83 2.24 11.68
CA TYR A 9 12.40 3.60 11.39
C TYR A 9 10.98 3.89 11.88
N LEU A 10 10.08 2.89 11.80
CA LEU A 10 8.75 2.99 12.40
C LEU A 10 8.86 3.19 13.92
N GLU A 11 9.64 2.37 14.62
CA GLU A 11 9.78 2.45 16.07
C GLU A 11 10.47 3.75 16.52
N GLU A 12 11.48 4.23 15.77
CA GLU A 12 12.10 5.54 15.95
C GLU A 12 11.05 6.66 15.84
N MET A 13 10.21 6.63 14.81
CA MET A 13 9.12 7.60 14.62
C MET A 13 8.12 7.55 15.78
N LEU A 14 7.70 6.36 16.20
CA LEU A 14 6.72 6.19 17.29
C LEU A 14 7.27 6.60 18.66
N THR A 15 8.58 6.43 18.88
CA THR A 15 9.28 6.90 20.08
C THR A 15 9.38 8.43 20.09
N LYS A 16 9.74 9.02 18.95
CA LYS A 16 9.86 10.48 18.79
C LYS A 16 8.50 11.18 18.85
N PHE A 17 7.44 10.54 18.35
CA PHE A 17 6.09 11.09 18.30
C PHE A 17 5.07 10.16 18.98
N PRO A 18 5.01 10.13 20.32
CA PRO A 18 4.14 9.21 21.06
C PRO A 18 2.64 9.36 20.74
N ARG A 19 2.20 10.53 20.26
CA ARG A 19 0.82 10.72 19.79
C ARG A 19 0.48 9.81 18.61
N MET A 20 1.40 9.60 17.68
CA MET A 20 1.18 8.74 16.50
C MET A 20 0.94 7.28 16.90
N ARG A 21 1.62 6.82 17.96
CA ARG A 21 1.37 5.50 18.56
C ARG A 21 -0.09 5.36 19.04
N LYS A 22 -0.67 6.42 19.59
CA LYS A 22 -2.06 6.43 20.08
C LYS A 22 -3.10 6.63 18.96
N THR A 23 -2.69 7.10 17.79
CA THR A 23 -3.59 7.41 16.66
C THR A 23 -3.48 6.42 15.51
N GLY A 24 -3.07 5.18 15.78
CA GLY A 24 -3.17 4.07 14.81
C GLY A 24 -2.00 3.88 13.86
N TYR A 25 -0.85 4.55 14.07
CA TYR A 25 0.36 4.33 13.26
C TYR A 25 1.11 3.04 13.62
N THR A 26 0.62 2.26 14.59
CA THR A 26 1.13 0.91 14.92
C THR A 26 0.50 -0.13 14.01
N TYR A 27 1.15 -1.29 13.88
CA TYR A 27 0.59 -2.44 13.15
C TYR A 27 -0.83 -2.76 13.67
N PRO A 28 -1.87 -2.70 12.81
CA PRO A 28 -3.25 -2.91 13.25
C PRO A 28 -3.55 -4.34 13.74
N GLY A 29 -2.69 -5.31 13.41
CA GLY A 29 -2.86 -6.70 13.78
C GLY A 29 -3.57 -7.53 12.71
N LYS A 30 -3.19 -8.81 12.63
CA LYS A 30 -3.66 -9.76 11.61
C LYS A 30 -5.19 -9.96 11.60
N SER A 31 -5.85 -9.88 12.75
CA SER A 31 -7.31 -10.01 12.85
C SER A 31 -8.09 -8.91 12.09
N HIS A 32 -7.41 -7.82 11.72
CA HIS A 32 -7.98 -6.72 10.96
C HIS A 32 -7.59 -6.74 9.47
N ASP A 33 -6.82 -7.76 9.05
CA ASP A 33 -6.52 -8.06 7.66
C ASP A 33 -7.47 -9.16 7.16
N ARG A 34 -8.66 -8.77 6.71
CA ARG A 34 -9.71 -9.69 6.23
C ARG A 34 -10.02 -9.39 4.78
N LEU A 35 -9.86 -10.39 3.91
CA LEU A 35 -10.10 -10.31 2.48
C LEU A 35 -11.33 -11.17 2.15
N PHE A 36 -12.28 -10.62 1.41
CA PHE A 36 -13.52 -11.28 1.05
C PHE A 36 -13.56 -11.62 -0.44
N GLN A 37 -14.49 -12.51 -0.81
CA GLN A 37 -14.78 -12.80 -2.21
C GLN A 37 -15.15 -11.52 -2.97
N PRO A 38 -14.73 -11.35 -4.24
CA PRO A 38 -15.05 -10.15 -5.01
C PRO A 38 -16.55 -9.87 -5.17
N SER A 39 -17.39 -10.91 -5.14
CA SER A 39 -18.84 -10.80 -5.21
C SER A 39 -19.51 -10.40 -3.87
N TYR A 40 -18.76 -10.39 -2.77
CA TYR A 40 -19.30 -10.04 -1.46
C TYR A 40 -19.51 -8.53 -1.34
N THR A 41 -20.72 -8.14 -0.94
CA THR A 41 -21.07 -6.73 -0.74
C THR A 41 -21.11 -6.43 0.75
N HIS A 42 -20.26 -5.50 1.18
CA HIS A 42 -20.21 -5.05 2.56
C HIS A 42 -21.35 -4.07 2.86
N SER A 43 -21.84 -4.08 4.11
CA SER A 43 -22.73 -3.01 4.59
C SER A 43 -21.98 -1.68 4.56
N LYS A 44 -22.59 -0.66 3.96
CA LYS A 44 -21.99 0.67 3.84
C LYS A 44 -22.02 1.44 5.16
N GLU A 45 -22.88 1.02 6.07
CA GLU A 45 -23.12 1.63 7.38
C GLU A 45 -22.11 1.13 8.43
N ALA A 46 -21.53 -0.05 8.22
CA ALA A 46 -20.58 -0.65 9.14
C ALA A 46 -19.18 -0.05 8.99
N ALA A 47 -18.59 0.38 10.12
CA ALA A 47 -17.21 0.89 10.15
C ALA A 47 -16.13 -0.20 10.11
N SER A 48 -16.52 -1.48 10.15
CA SER A 48 -15.61 -2.62 10.10
C SER A 48 -16.32 -3.89 9.64
N CYS A 49 -15.55 -4.88 9.18
CA CYS A 49 -16.09 -6.19 8.83
C CYS A 49 -16.49 -7.09 10.02
N SER A 50 -16.54 -6.59 11.26
CA SER A 50 -16.78 -7.45 12.44
C SER A 50 -18.09 -8.25 12.35
N GLU A 51 -19.09 -7.72 11.63
CA GLU A 51 -20.39 -8.34 11.39
C GLU A 51 -20.52 -9.00 10.00
N CYS A 52 -19.46 -8.97 9.19
CA CYS A 52 -19.45 -9.61 7.88
C CYS A 52 -19.40 -11.13 8.00
N ASP A 53 -20.01 -11.80 7.03
CA ASP A 53 -20.06 -13.26 6.94
C ASP A 53 -18.66 -13.84 6.71
N ALA A 54 -18.12 -14.49 7.75
CA ALA A 54 -16.80 -15.09 7.71
C ALA A 54 -16.69 -16.24 6.68
N SER A 55 -17.80 -16.83 6.24
CA SER A 55 -17.79 -17.85 5.18
C SER A 55 -17.39 -17.28 3.81
N GLN A 56 -17.50 -15.97 3.63
CA GLN A 56 -17.13 -15.26 2.41
C GLN A 56 -15.67 -14.78 2.42
N GLU A 57 -14.90 -15.07 3.47
CA GLU A 57 -13.49 -14.74 3.52
C GLU A 57 -12.64 -15.67 2.65
N ILE A 58 -11.67 -15.08 1.95
CA ILE A 58 -10.69 -15.82 1.17
C ILE A 58 -9.63 -16.36 2.13
N TYR A 59 -9.48 -17.69 2.16
CA TYR A 59 -8.39 -18.33 2.88
C TYR A 59 -7.03 -17.89 2.31
N ARG A 60 -6.14 -17.43 3.19
CA ARG A 60 -4.77 -17.05 2.87
C ARG A 60 -3.83 -17.76 3.84
N LEU A 61 -2.71 -18.24 3.31
CA LEU A 61 -1.66 -18.80 4.15
C LEU A 61 -1.18 -17.76 5.16
N GLU A 62 -0.93 -18.22 6.39
CA GLU A 62 -0.39 -17.35 7.41
C GLU A 62 1.00 -16.87 7.01
N ARG A 63 1.27 -15.59 7.23
CA ARG A 63 2.62 -15.03 7.08
C ARG A 63 3.53 -15.67 8.13
N LEU A 64 4.78 -15.93 7.75
CA LEU A 64 5.80 -16.46 8.66
C LEU A 64 6.13 -15.46 9.78
N ASP A 65 6.09 -14.17 9.45
CA ASP A 65 6.37 -13.05 10.36
C ASP A 65 5.54 -11.81 9.99
N ASN A 66 5.76 -10.72 10.73
CA ASN A 66 5.14 -9.42 10.50
C ASN A 66 6.05 -8.46 9.73
N GLU A 67 7.14 -8.95 9.12
CA GLU A 67 8.05 -8.10 8.38
C GLU A 67 7.32 -7.46 7.18
N PRO A 68 7.65 -6.20 6.83
CA PRO A 68 7.09 -5.59 5.63
C PRO A 68 7.63 -6.29 4.37
N VAL A 69 6.77 -6.40 3.36
CA VAL A 69 7.17 -6.90 2.04
C VAL A 69 7.00 -5.77 1.03
N VAL A 70 8.03 -5.56 0.23
CA VAL A 70 8.04 -4.59 -0.85
C VAL A 70 7.68 -5.30 -2.15
N HIS A 71 6.63 -4.81 -2.81
CA HIS A 71 6.19 -5.31 -4.10
C HIS A 71 6.53 -4.29 -5.18
N TYR A 72 7.10 -4.76 -6.29
CA TYR A 72 7.41 -3.94 -7.46
C TYR A 72 6.41 -4.30 -8.57
N GLY A 73 5.84 -3.27 -9.20
CA GLY A 73 4.89 -3.46 -10.30
C GLY A 73 4.10 -2.20 -10.61
N THR A 74 3.14 -2.34 -11.52
CA THR A 74 2.32 -1.23 -12.02
C THR A 74 1.35 -0.73 -10.95
N ILE A 75 1.36 0.58 -10.70
CA ILE A 75 0.35 1.28 -9.92
C ILE A 75 -0.60 1.98 -10.89
N ALA A 76 -1.86 1.54 -10.95
CA ALA A 76 -2.87 2.20 -11.77
C ALA A 76 -3.41 3.42 -11.01
N SER A 77 -3.34 4.59 -11.64
CA SER A 77 -3.76 5.85 -11.02
C SER A 77 -4.92 6.49 -11.78
N GLY A 78 -5.94 6.95 -11.05
CA GLY A 78 -7.13 7.61 -11.61
C GLY A 78 -7.68 8.67 -10.65
N ASN A 79 -8.69 9.45 -11.06
CA ASN A 79 -9.25 10.53 -10.22
C ASN A 79 -10.43 10.07 -9.33
N THR A 80 -10.76 8.79 -9.36
CA THR A 80 -11.94 8.23 -8.67
C THR A 80 -11.51 7.07 -7.79
N MET A 81 -12.04 7.03 -6.57
CA MET A 81 -11.80 5.93 -5.64
C MET A 81 -12.51 4.68 -6.14
N VAL A 82 -11.75 3.61 -6.38
CA VAL A 82 -12.32 2.29 -6.69
C VAL A 82 -12.81 1.65 -5.40
N THR A 83 -14.11 1.38 -5.35
CA THR A 83 -14.84 0.80 -4.20
C THR A 83 -15.63 -0.45 -4.61
N ASP A 84 -15.24 -1.08 -5.71
CA ASP A 84 -15.87 -2.27 -6.24
C ASP A 84 -14.79 -3.27 -6.65
N ALA A 85 -14.88 -4.47 -6.08
CA ALA A 85 -13.86 -5.51 -6.29
C ALA A 85 -13.84 -6.01 -7.74
N SER A 86 -14.97 -5.97 -8.46
CA SER A 86 -15.03 -6.36 -9.87
C SER A 86 -14.30 -5.33 -10.74
N MET A 87 -14.50 -4.04 -10.50
CA MET A 87 -13.76 -2.97 -11.15
C MET A 87 -12.25 -3.07 -10.86
N ARG A 88 -11.86 -3.34 -9.62
CA ARG A 88 -10.45 -3.59 -9.27
C ARG A 88 -9.85 -4.74 -10.09
N LEU A 89 -10.56 -5.87 -10.21
CA LEU A 89 -10.11 -7.01 -11.01
C LEU A 89 -9.98 -6.67 -12.49
N GLN A 90 -10.94 -5.94 -13.06
CA GLN A 90 -10.85 -5.48 -14.46
C GLN A 90 -9.63 -4.58 -14.69
N ILE A 91 -9.32 -3.68 -13.75
CA ILE A 91 -8.12 -2.83 -13.82
C ILE A 91 -6.85 -3.67 -13.72
N GLN A 92 -6.82 -4.64 -12.79
CA GLN A 92 -5.71 -5.57 -12.64
C GLN A 92 -5.46 -6.36 -13.93
N GLU A 93 -6.49 -6.98 -14.51
CA GLU A 93 -6.38 -7.78 -15.74
C GLU A 93 -5.93 -6.93 -16.93
N LYS A 94 -6.48 -5.71 -17.06
CA LYS A 94 -6.20 -4.84 -18.20
C LYS A 94 -4.82 -4.19 -18.16
N HIS A 95 -4.32 -3.87 -16.95
CA HIS A 95 -3.11 -3.06 -16.78
C HIS A 95 -1.99 -3.79 -16.02
N SER A 96 -2.19 -5.05 -15.66
CA SER A 96 -1.31 -5.80 -14.75
C SER A 96 -1.02 -5.03 -13.46
N ALA A 97 -2.02 -4.26 -12.99
CA ALA A 97 -1.87 -3.36 -11.86
C ALA A 97 -1.88 -4.13 -10.54
N ILE A 98 -0.90 -3.86 -9.69
CA ILE A 98 -0.78 -4.46 -8.36
C ILE A 98 -1.32 -3.54 -7.24
N CYS A 99 -1.54 -2.27 -7.57
CA CYS A 99 -2.00 -1.24 -6.64
C CYS A 99 -2.84 -0.20 -7.39
N LEU A 100 -3.81 0.37 -6.70
CA LEU A 100 -4.63 1.47 -7.19
C LEU A 100 -4.30 2.73 -6.40
N ASP A 101 -4.28 3.85 -7.10
CA ASP A 101 -3.94 5.14 -6.53
C ASP A 101 -4.78 6.28 -7.11
N MET A 102 -4.82 7.42 -6.41
CA MET A 102 -5.61 8.58 -6.82
C MET A 102 -4.79 9.80 -7.27
N GLU A 103 -3.47 9.83 -7.08
CA GLU A 103 -2.69 11.06 -7.31
C GLU A 103 -1.47 10.91 -8.23
N ALA A 104 -0.87 9.73 -8.31
CA ALA A 104 0.43 9.52 -8.94
C ALA A 104 0.50 9.94 -10.42
N ALA A 105 -0.55 9.67 -11.21
CA ALA A 105 -0.57 10.03 -12.63
C ALA A 105 -0.40 11.53 -12.88
N GLY A 106 -0.87 12.38 -11.95
CA GLY A 106 -0.71 13.83 -12.07
C GLY A 106 0.73 14.29 -11.90
N LEU A 107 1.54 13.57 -11.10
CA LEU A 107 2.93 13.95 -10.80
C LEU A 107 3.91 13.44 -11.86
N MET A 108 3.72 12.20 -12.33
CA MET A 108 4.63 11.54 -13.28
C MET A 108 4.76 12.27 -14.62
N ASN A 109 3.74 13.04 -15.01
CA ASN A 109 3.77 13.82 -16.25
C ASN A 109 4.64 15.09 -16.16
N HIS A 110 5.00 15.52 -14.95
CA HIS A 110 5.69 16.79 -14.72
C HIS A 110 7.16 16.64 -14.31
N PHE A 111 7.54 15.54 -13.66
CA PHE A 111 8.94 15.29 -13.27
C PHE A 111 9.25 13.80 -13.09
N PRO A 112 10.53 13.39 -13.28
CA PRO A 112 10.97 12.05 -12.97
C PRO A 112 10.75 11.72 -11.50
N CYS A 113 10.02 10.65 -11.22
CA CYS A 113 9.74 10.23 -9.85
C CYS A 113 9.57 8.72 -9.72
N VAL A 114 9.68 8.26 -8.48
CA VAL A 114 9.32 6.91 -8.04
C VAL A 114 8.14 7.05 -7.09
N VAL A 115 7.10 6.25 -7.33
CA VAL A 115 5.89 6.25 -6.50
C VAL A 115 6.00 5.13 -5.48
N ILE A 116 5.86 5.46 -4.20
CA ILE A 116 5.86 4.50 -3.08
C ILE A 116 4.48 4.58 -2.42
N ARG A 117 3.78 3.44 -2.34
CA ARG A 117 2.46 3.34 -1.69
C ARG A 117 2.48 2.28 -0.61
N GLY A 118 1.91 2.63 0.54
CA GLY A 118 1.52 1.67 1.57
C GLY A 118 0.10 1.18 1.30
N ILE A 119 -0.13 -0.13 1.40
CA ILE A 119 -1.44 -0.72 1.15
C ILE A 119 -2.34 -0.54 2.38
N SER A 120 -3.51 0.05 2.19
CA SER A 120 -4.44 0.38 3.29
C SER A 120 -5.85 -0.19 3.13
N TYR A 121 -6.26 -0.61 1.94
CA TYR A 121 -7.55 -1.26 1.73
C TYR A 121 -7.53 -2.09 0.45
N TYR A 122 -8.55 -2.92 0.27
CA TYR A 122 -8.63 -3.86 -0.82
C TYR A 122 -9.27 -3.31 -2.10
N ALA A 123 -9.74 -2.05 -2.12
CA ALA A 123 -10.55 -1.51 -3.21
C ALA A 123 -11.78 -2.35 -3.54
N ASP A 124 -12.45 -2.84 -2.50
CA ASP A 124 -13.77 -3.45 -2.54
C ASP A 124 -14.82 -2.50 -1.94
N SER A 125 -16.03 -2.99 -1.70
CA SER A 125 -17.13 -2.18 -1.16
C SER A 125 -16.95 -1.78 0.31
N HIS A 126 -15.87 -2.23 0.96
CA HIS A 126 -15.61 -1.93 2.36
C HIS A 126 -14.69 -0.72 2.52
N LYS A 127 -15.10 0.17 3.43
CA LYS A 127 -14.24 1.27 3.89
C LYS A 127 -13.49 0.84 5.14
N ASN A 128 -12.20 0.51 5.01
CA ASN A 128 -11.32 0.17 6.14
C ASN A 128 -10.23 1.22 6.35
N ASP A 129 -10.58 2.34 6.99
CA ASP A 129 -9.62 3.44 7.21
C ASP A 129 -8.54 3.09 8.26
N ARG A 130 -8.71 1.98 9.00
CA ARG A 130 -7.81 1.59 10.11
C ARG A 130 -6.35 1.43 9.67
N TRP A 131 -6.13 0.94 8.46
CA TRP A 131 -4.79 0.66 7.97
C TRP A 131 -4.09 1.90 7.40
N GLN A 132 -4.82 2.98 7.10
CA GLN A 132 -4.23 4.15 6.45
C GLN A 132 -3.05 4.77 7.22
N PRO A 133 -3.11 4.99 8.56
CA PRO A 133 -1.99 5.59 9.28
C PRO A 133 -0.75 4.68 9.27
N PHE A 134 -0.93 3.38 9.52
CA PHE A 134 0.16 2.41 9.48
C PHE A 134 0.76 2.28 8.07
N ALA A 135 -0.07 2.18 7.03
CA ALA A 135 0.36 2.12 5.65
C ALA A 135 1.19 3.34 5.23
N ALA A 136 0.74 4.54 5.62
CA ALA A 136 1.50 5.77 5.41
C ALA A 136 2.86 5.76 6.13
N ALA A 137 2.89 5.27 7.38
CA ALA A 137 4.13 5.12 8.14
C ALA A 137 5.13 4.19 7.44
N MET A 138 4.65 3.05 6.94
CA MET A 138 5.51 2.07 6.26
C MET A 138 6.01 2.59 4.91
N ALA A 139 5.17 3.30 4.15
CA ALA A 139 5.60 3.97 2.93
C ALA A 139 6.72 5.00 3.20
N ALA A 140 6.57 5.81 4.25
CA ALA A 140 7.59 6.77 4.67
C ALA A 140 8.88 6.08 5.16
N ALA A 141 8.75 4.97 5.89
CA ALA A 141 9.89 4.18 6.35
C ALA A 141 10.68 3.59 5.17
N TYR A 142 9.99 3.02 4.17
CA TYR A 142 10.63 2.55 2.95
C TYR A 142 11.29 3.67 2.16
N ALA A 143 10.63 4.83 2.03
CA ALA A 143 11.21 6.00 1.37
C ALA A 143 12.51 6.46 2.05
N LYS A 144 12.52 6.50 3.40
CA LYS A 144 13.73 6.83 4.19
C LYS A 144 14.85 5.82 3.92
N GLU A 145 14.53 4.53 3.86
CA GLU A 145 15.49 3.47 3.55
C GLU A 145 16.05 3.61 2.14
N LEU A 146 15.18 3.75 1.14
CA LEU A 146 15.56 3.92 -0.26
C LEU A 146 16.50 5.10 -0.45
N LEU A 147 16.18 6.26 0.14
CA LEU A 147 17.04 7.46 0.07
C LEU A 147 18.43 7.24 0.69
N GLY A 148 18.57 6.33 1.66
CA GLY A 148 19.87 5.94 2.21
C GLY A 148 20.75 5.17 1.22
N HIS A 149 20.15 4.56 0.19
CA HIS A 149 20.85 3.83 -0.86
C HIS A 149 21.07 4.66 -2.13
N VAL A 150 20.29 5.72 -2.35
CA VAL A 150 20.45 6.63 -3.50
C VAL A 150 21.64 7.56 -3.24
N GLN A 151 22.73 7.37 -3.99
CA GLN A 151 23.86 8.30 -3.95
C GLN A 151 23.54 9.57 -4.75
N HIS A 152 23.81 10.74 -4.16
CA HIS A 152 23.54 12.05 -4.78
C HIS A 152 24.19 12.23 -6.17
N LYS A 153 25.30 11.53 -6.46
CA LYS A 153 26.03 11.64 -7.73
C LYS A 153 25.49 10.73 -8.85
N SER A 154 24.53 9.86 -8.54
CA SER A 154 24.01 8.86 -9.48
C SER A 154 22.69 9.27 -10.13
N VAL A 155 21.98 10.26 -9.57
CA VAL A 155 20.61 10.58 -10.03
C VAL A 155 20.60 11.24 -11.42
N ASP A 156 21.63 12.02 -11.77
CA ASP A 156 21.68 12.75 -13.04
C ASP A 156 21.93 11.85 -14.28
N GLY A 157 22.39 10.61 -14.08
CA GLY A 157 22.74 9.68 -15.15
C GLY A 157 21.82 8.46 -15.29
N GLU A 158 20.86 8.29 -14.38
CA GLU A 158 19.96 7.14 -14.38
C GLU A 158 18.78 7.34 -15.34
N LEU A 159 18.31 6.24 -15.93
CA LEU A 159 17.12 6.26 -16.76
C LEU A 159 15.92 6.65 -15.92
N VAL A 160 15.13 7.59 -16.42
CA VAL A 160 13.89 7.98 -15.75
C VAL A 160 12.91 6.80 -15.76
N SER A 161 12.08 6.67 -14.73
CA SER A 161 11.15 5.54 -14.56
C SER A 161 10.31 5.24 -15.82
N LYS A 162 9.94 6.28 -16.59
CA LYS A 162 9.20 6.11 -17.86
C LYS A 162 9.97 5.26 -18.88
N ASP A 163 11.29 5.43 -18.96
CA ASP A 163 12.15 4.78 -19.97
C ASP A 163 12.41 3.31 -19.62
N VAL A 164 12.33 2.96 -18.33
CA VAL A 164 12.41 1.57 -17.84
C VAL A 164 11.07 0.85 -18.02
N LEU A 165 9.95 1.52 -17.73
CA LEU A 165 8.61 0.94 -17.85
C LEU A 165 8.19 0.71 -19.30
N CYS A 166 8.74 1.45 -20.27
CA CYS A 166 8.49 1.19 -21.70
C CYS A 166 9.26 -0.01 -22.27
N GLN A 167 10.10 -0.68 -21.49
CA GLN A 167 10.91 -1.84 -21.91
C GLN A 167 10.34 -3.19 -21.43
N VAL A 168 9.19 -3.19 -20.77
CA VAL A 168 8.48 -4.38 -20.25
C VAL A 168 7.11 -4.46 -20.91
#